data_AF-A0A7L0JVC5-F1
#
_entry.id   AF-A0A7L0JVC5-F1
#
_cell.length_a   1.000
_cell.length_b   1.000
_cell.length_c   1.000
_cell.angle_alpha   90.00
_cell.angle_beta   90.00
_cell.angle_gamma   90.00
#
_symmetry.space_group_name_H-M   'P 1'
#
loop_
_entity.id
_entity.type
_entity.pdbx_description
1 polymer ?
#
loop_
_entity_poly.entity_id
_entity_poly.type
_entity_poly.pdbx_seq_one_letter_code
_entity_poly.pdbx_strand_id
1 'polypeptide(L)'
;VFLLFFTTHEELQTLDVDDAFFSTPEDIAAKALKPQGGVNFIRTFKKQVEDQAINLPPNLDELVKSAEYVQSPDNLVWQYFYNLKESTEHHFPGGIFQWARYRRNNTGLNETEKIFSESLNKHENTLTLATLRIFSNELGQPHFHFNANEMGYVISGCGQVGVITSSGATASFNIGIGDVIFFPVGTQHYIKSICDEDLLLILAYSTGNQLETLRMNDYFHATADHILAQLFFKEQDEFKKFPKASK
;
A
#
# COMPACT_ATOMS: atom_id res chain seq x y z
N VAL A 1 -2.74 12.84 -7.67
CA VAL A 1 -3.26 12.38 -6.36
C VAL A 1 -2.06 12.09 -5.48
N PHE A 2 -1.97 12.68 -4.29
CA PHE A 2 -1.02 12.27 -3.25
C PHE A 2 -1.80 11.38 -2.27
N LEU A 3 -1.32 10.16 -2.03
CA LEU A 3 -1.88 9.27 -1.02
C LEU A 3 -0.86 9.11 0.10
N LEU A 4 -1.30 9.27 1.34
CA LEU A 4 -0.51 9.05 2.53
C LEU A 4 -1.15 7.91 3.32
N PHE A 5 -0.34 6.89 3.64
CA PHE A 5 -0.76 5.77 4.47
C PHE A 5 -0.03 5.85 5.81
N PHE A 6 -0.78 5.68 6.90
CA PHE A 6 -0.25 5.72 8.26
C PHE A 6 -0.62 4.44 9.00
N THR A 7 0.28 3.96 9.86
CA THR A 7 0.10 2.72 10.64
C THR A 7 -0.14 3.02 12.12
N THR A 8 -1.18 3.79 12.42
CA THR A 8 -1.59 4.06 13.80
C THR A 8 -3.06 3.69 14.01
N HIS A 9 -3.37 3.12 15.18
CA HIS A 9 -4.77 2.92 15.59
C HIS A 9 -5.38 4.19 16.19
N GLU A 10 -4.53 5.17 16.51
CA GLU A 10 -4.90 6.50 16.99
C GLU A 10 -4.81 7.50 15.85
N GLU A 11 -5.58 8.59 15.94
CA GLU A 11 -5.46 9.73 15.04
C GLU A 11 -4.00 10.21 15.00
N LEU A 12 -3.52 10.57 13.81
CA LEU A 12 -2.14 11.03 13.62
C LEU A 12 -1.95 12.31 14.43
N GLN A 13 -1.28 12.21 15.59
CA GLN A 13 -0.86 13.39 16.35
C GLN A 13 0.49 13.85 15.80
N THR A 14 0.47 14.79 14.86
CA THR A 14 1.65 15.55 14.49
C THR A 14 1.83 16.69 15.48
N LEU A 15 3.04 16.85 16.01
CA LEU A 15 3.42 18.04 16.75
C LEU A 15 4.30 18.87 15.81
N ASP A 16 3.72 19.88 15.18
CA ASP A 16 4.48 20.73 14.27
C ASP A 16 5.45 21.62 15.05
N VAL A 17 6.45 22.18 14.36
CA VAL A 17 7.48 23.01 15.01
C VAL A 17 6.86 24.22 15.70
N ASP A 18 5.79 24.78 15.13
CA ASP A 18 5.02 25.85 15.74
C ASP A 18 4.14 25.36 16.90
N ASP A 19 3.56 24.16 16.84
CA ASP A 19 2.89 23.55 18.01
C ASP A 19 3.82 23.45 19.21
N ALA A 20 5.03 22.92 19.00
CA ALA A 20 6.05 22.82 20.04
C ALA A 20 6.47 24.20 20.55
N PHE A 21 6.64 25.16 19.64
CA PHE A 21 7.05 26.52 19.98
C PHE A 21 5.98 27.26 20.80
N PHE A 22 4.72 27.25 20.37
CA PHE A 22 3.62 27.95 21.05
C PHE A 22 3.14 27.23 22.31
N SER A 23 3.38 25.92 22.44
CA SER A 23 3.15 25.18 23.70
C SER A 23 4.27 25.38 24.72
N THR A 24 5.44 25.87 24.32
CA THR A 24 6.56 26.15 25.22
C THR A 24 6.37 27.50 25.92
N PRO A 25 6.47 27.59 27.27
CA PRO A 25 6.36 28.86 27.97
C PRO A 25 7.34 29.92 27.42
N GLU A 26 6.86 31.15 27.23
CA GLU A 26 7.59 32.21 26.52
C GLU A 26 8.98 32.49 27.12
N ASP A 27 9.12 32.41 28.44
CA ASP A 27 10.38 32.65 29.13
C ASP A 27 11.38 31.50 28.93
N ILE A 28 10.90 30.26 28.83
CA ILE A 28 11.71 29.08 28.51
C ILE A 28 12.16 29.14 27.06
N ALA A 29 11.26 29.45 26.12
CA ALA A 29 11.59 29.62 24.70
C ALA A 29 12.65 30.73 24.50
N ALA A 30 12.48 31.88 25.17
CA ALA A 30 13.44 32.98 25.11
C ALA A 30 14.82 32.60 25.69
N LYS A 31 14.86 31.85 26.80
CA LYS A 31 16.12 31.37 27.40
C LYS A 31 16.83 30.33 26.52
N ALA A 32 16.06 29.45 25.86
CA ALA A 32 16.60 28.42 24.98
C ALA A 32 17.16 29.01 23.68
N LEU A 33 16.38 29.85 23.01
CA LEU A 33 16.72 30.40 21.68
C LEU A 33 17.57 31.66 21.74
N LYS A 34 17.59 32.36 22.88
CA LYS A 34 18.36 33.59 23.14
C LYS A 34 18.22 34.67 22.06
N PRO A 35 16.99 35.01 21.61
CA PRO A 35 16.82 36.05 20.60
C PRO A 35 17.18 37.42 21.15
N GLN A 36 17.65 38.32 20.26
CA GLN A 36 17.70 39.74 20.61
C GLN A 36 16.27 40.23 20.91
N GLY A 37 16.10 40.94 22.04
CA GLY A 37 14.78 41.34 22.54
C GLY A 37 14.08 40.32 23.45
N GLY A 38 14.67 39.13 23.66
CA GLY A 38 14.21 38.15 24.65
C GLY A 38 12.74 37.75 24.49
N VAL A 39 12.02 37.70 25.61
CA VAL A 39 10.58 37.34 25.65
C VAL A 39 9.73 38.27 24.78
N ASN A 40 10.08 39.56 24.68
CA ASN A 40 9.32 40.50 23.85
C ASN A 40 9.41 40.15 22.37
N PHE A 41 10.53 39.57 21.91
CA PHE A 41 10.65 39.07 20.55
C PHE A 41 9.81 37.81 20.34
N ILE A 42 9.84 36.86 21.30
CA ILE A 42 9.01 35.64 21.26
C ILE A 42 7.52 35.99 21.12
N ARG A 43 7.05 37.01 21.84
CA ARG A 43 5.65 37.50 21.75
C ARG A 43 5.24 38.09 20.41
N THR A 44 6.19 38.38 19.52
CA THR A 44 5.85 38.90 18.18
C THR A 44 5.38 37.80 17.23
N PHE A 45 5.68 36.54 17.54
CA PHE A 45 5.27 35.38 16.77
C PHE A 45 3.77 35.15 16.98
N LYS A 46 3.06 34.81 15.91
CA LYS A 46 1.63 34.49 15.94
C LYS A 46 1.43 33.09 15.40
N LYS A 47 0.68 32.25 16.12
CA LYS A 47 0.26 30.96 15.60
C LYS A 47 -0.68 31.23 14.43
N GLN A 48 -0.36 30.70 13.26
CA GLN A 48 -1.28 30.75 12.13
C GLN A 48 -2.51 29.92 12.49
N VAL A 49 -3.68 30.32 12.01
CA VAL A 49 -4.83 29.42 12.05
C VAL A 49 -4.52 28.32 11.05
N GLU A 50 -4.36 27.09 11.52
CA GLU A 50 -4.18 25.92 10.66
C GLU A 50 -5.44 25.76 9.79
N ASP A 51 -5.36 26.27 8.57
CA ASP A 51 -6.04 25.66 7.44
C ASP A 51 -5.14 24.49 7.05
N GLN A 52 -5.61 23.25 7.19
CA GLN A 52 -4.87 22.06 6.75
C GLN A 52 -4.55 22.05 5.24
N ALA A 53 -4.87 23.12 4.50
CA ALA A 53 -4.22 23.46 3.26
C ALA A 53 -2.70 23.61 3.44
N ILE A 54 -2.02 22.51 3.13
CA ILE A 54 -0.61 22.45 2.77
C ILE A 54 -0.22 23.74 2.02
N ASN A 55 0.88 24.39 2.41
CA ASN A 55 1.49 25.47 1.62
C ASN A 55 2.00 24.88 0.30
N LEU A 56 1.10 24.76 -0.67
CA LEU A 56 1.41 24.18 -1.96
C LEU A 56 2.16 25.22 -2.79
N PRO A 57 3.28 24.85 -3.43
CA PRO A 57 4.02 25.78 -4.27
C PRO A 57 3.12 26.26 -5.43
N PRO A 58 3.30 27.49 -5.94
CA PRO A 58 2.45 28.05 -7.00
C PRO A 58 2.41 27.23 -8.28
N ASN A 59 3.45 26.40 -8.50
CA ASN A 59 3.59 25.49 -9.63
C ASN A 59 3.24 24.04 -9.26
N LEU A 60 2.50 23.77 -8.17
CA LEU A 60 2.12 22.40 -7.80
C LEU A 60 1.44 21.68 -8.96
N ASP A 61 0.54 22.35 -9.67
CA ASP A 61 -0.19 21.77 -10.79
C ASP A 61 0.75 21.27 -11.90
N GLU A 62 1.85 22.00 -12.15
CA GLU A 62 2.90 21.61 -13.09
C GLU A 62 3.78 20.48 -12.50
N LEU A 63 4.15 20.58 -11.21
CA LEU A 63 4.92 19.55 -10.52
C LEU A 63 4.16 18.21 -10.45
N VAL A 64 2.84 18.23 -10.27
CA VAL A 64 2.02 17.01 -10.17
C VAL A 64 1.77 16.39 -11.54
N LYS A 65 1.62 17.21 -12.59
CA LYS A 65 1.30 16.72 -13.95
C LYS A 65 2.54 16.35 -14.77
N SER A 66 3.70 16.94 -14.47
CA SER A 66 4.94 16.79 -15.23
C SER A 66 6.19 16.63 -14.35
N ALA A 67 6.07 15.98 -13.20
CA ALA A 67 7.25 15.53 -12.44
C ALA A 67 8.03 14.49 -13.25
N GLU A 68 9.05 14.94 -13.97
CA GLU A 68 10.17 14.11 -14.38
C GLU A 68 11.27 14.25 -13.33
N TYR A 69 11.59 13.14 -12.66
CA TYR A 69 12.74 13.08 -11.77
C TYR A 69 13.73 12.08 -12.35
N VAL A 70 15.01 12.48 -12.39
CA VAL A 70 16.10 11.55 -12.65
C VAL A 70 16.38 10.82 -11.34
N GLN A 71 16.44 9.49 -11.38
CA GLN A 71 16.84 8.71 -10.22
C GLN A 71 18.19 9.20 -9.70
N SER A 72 18.26 9.51 -8.40
CA SER A 72 19.51 9.96 -7.78
C SER A 72 20.56 8.87 -7.90
N PRO A 73 21.84 9.17 -8.21
CA PRO A 73 22.91 8.20 -8.14
C PRO A 73 23.31 7.84 -6.69
N ASP A 74 22.80 8.59 -5.71
CA ASP A 74 23.11 8.41 -4.29
C ASP A 74 22.27 7.27 -3.68
N ASN A 75 22.98 6.24 -3.16
CA ASN A 75 22.36 5.10 -2.51
C ASN A 75 21.59 5.45 -1.23
N LEU A 76 21.90 6.58 -0.59
CA LEU A 76 21.19 7.06 0.58
C LEU A 76 19.76 7.44 0.21
N VAL A 77 19.55 8.02 -0.98
CA VAL A 77 18.21 8.41 -1.45
C VAL A 77 17.32 7.18 -1.61
N TRP A 78 17.86 6.07 -2.12
CA TRP A 78 17.10 4.84 -2.36
C TRP A 78 16.66 4.12 -1.09
N GLN A 79 17.17 4.50 0.08
CA GLN A 79 16.64 4.04 1.35
C GLN A 79 15.26 4.65 1.67
N TYR A 80 14.98 5.82 1.11
CA TYR A 80 13.75 6.59 1.41
C TYR A 80 12.83 6.73 0.20
N PHE A 81 13.37 6.62 -1.02
CA PHE A 81 12.66 6.83 -2.26
C PHE A 81 12.62 5.57 -3.11
N TYR A 82 11.42 5.14 -3.48
CA TYR A 82 11.20 4.00 -4.35
C TYR A 82 10.52 4.43 -5.66
N ASN A 83 11.22 4.28 -6.79
CA ASN A 83 10.64 4.53 -8.10
C ASN A 83 9.77 3.34 -8.51
N LEU A 84 8.52 3.34 -8.08
CA LEU A 84 7.57 2.28 -8.39
C LEU A 84 7.31 2.16 -9.91
N LYS A 85 7.34 3.28 -10.65
CA LYS A 85 7.09 3.30 -12.10
C LYS A 85 8.12 2.46 -12.87
N GLU A 86 9.38 2.52 -12.47
CA GLU A 86 10.49 1.76 -13.09
C GLU A 86 10.76 0.42 -12.40
N SER A 87 9.99 0.08 -11.36
CA SER A 87 10.15 -1.19 -10.65
C SER A 87 9.67 -2.38 -11.47
N THR A 88 10.16 -3.56 -11.10
CA THR A 88 9.86 -4.81 -11.79
C THR A 88 8.35 -5.09 -11.85
N GLU A 89 7.82 -5.30 -13.06
CA GLU A 89 6.44 -5.76 -13.26
C GLU A 89 6.32 -7.28 -13.02
N HIS A 90 5.37 -7.65 -12.18
CA HIS A 90 5.03 -9.04 -11.88
C HIS A 90 3.67 -9.37 -12.48
N HIS A 91 3.68 -10.03 -13.64
CA HIS A 91 2.47 -10.41 -14.35
C HIS A 91 1.79 -11.63 -13.72
N PHE A 92 0.46 -11.61 -13.75
CA PHE A 92 -0.41 -12.76 -13.56
C PHE A 92 -1.45 -12.78 -14.69
N PRO A 93 -2.18 -13.89 -14.93
CA PRO A 93 -3.06 -14.00 -16.10
C PRO A 93 -4.05 -12.84 -16.30
N GLY A 94 -4.54 -12.24 -15.21
CA GLY A 94 -5.50 -11.16 -15.25
C GLY A 94 -4.95 -9.76 -14.95
N GLY A 95 -3.62 -9.57 -14.89
CA GLY A 95 -3.07 -8.25 -14.52
C GLY A 95 -1.59 -8.21 -14.17
N ILE A 96 -1.22 -7.12 -13.49
CA ILE A 96 0.17 -6.76 -13.15
C ILE A 96 0.24 -6.23 -11.72
N PHE A 97 1.25 -6.68 -10.97
CA PHE A 97 1.69 -6.05 -9.74
C PHE A 97 3.04 -5.36 -9.91
N GLN A 98 3.23 -4.21 -9.27
CA GLN A 98 4.54 -3.64 -8.97
C GLN A 98 4.64 -3.41 -7.47
N TRP A 99 5.78 -3.76 -6.86
CA TRP A 99 5.90 -3.83 -5.40
C TRP A 99 6.93 -2.85 -4.87
N ALA A 100 6.60 -2.12 -3.81
CA ALA A 100 7.55 -1.48 -2.92
C ALA A 100 7.52 -2.23 -1.58
N ARG A 101 8.41 -3.20 -1.41
CA ARG A 101 8.33 -4.20 -0.33
C ARG A 101 9.68 -4.63 0.20
N TYR A 102 9.67 -5.22 1.40
CA TYR A 102 10.77 -6.06 1.87
C TYR A 102 10.68 -7.50 1.31
N ARG A 103 11.83 -8.11 1.02
CA ARG A 103 11.94 -9.53 0.63
C ARG A 103 13.14 -10.20 1.31
N ARG A 104 12.88 -11.28 2.06
CA ARG A 104 13.87 -11.91 2.98
C ARG A 104 15.21 -12.29 2.35
N ASN A 105 15.20 -12.71 1.09
CA ASN A 105 16.39 -13.19 0.38
C ASN A 105 16.76 -12.32 -0.84
N ASN A 106 16.19 -11.11 -0.95
CA ASN A 106 16.42 -10.20 -2.08
C ASN A 106 16.20 -10.83 -3.48
N THR A 107 15.49 -11.95 -3.55
CA THR A 107 15.33 -12.73 -4.78
C THR A 107 14.54 -11.93 -5.80
N GLY A 108 15.02 -11.82 -7.03
CA GLY A 108 14.35 -11.06 -8.08
C GLY A 108 14.21 -9.57 -7.79
N LEU A 109 15.06 -9.01 -6.91
CA LEU A 109 15.20 -7.57 -6.70
C LEU A 109 16.47 -7.07 -7.41
N ASN A 110 16.37 -5.94 -8.10
CA ASN A 110 17.52 -5.18 -8.60
C ASN A 110 18.21 -4.41 -7.45
N GLU A 111 19.32 -3.74 -7.72
CA GLU A 111 20.14 -3.13 -6.66
C GLU A 111 19.43 -2.03 -5.86
N THR A 112 18.70 -1.14 -6.55
CA THR A 112 17.89 -0.10 -5.91
C THR A 112 16.77 -0.73 -5.08
N GLU A 113 16.14 -1.78 -5.60
CA GLU A 113 15.07 -2.50 -4.89
C GLU A 113 15.57 -3.20 -3.63
N LYS A 114 16.80 -3.74 -3.64
CA LYS A 114 17.44 -4.33 -2.45
C LYS A 114 17.67 -3.29 -1.36
N ILE A 115 18.20 -2.12 -1.72
CA ILE A 115 18.50 -1.05 -0.76
C ILE A 115 17.21 -0.58 -0.07
N PHE A 116 16.14 -0.38 -0.85
CA PHE A 116 14.84 -0.02 -0.28
C PHE A 116 14.22 -1.15 0.56
N SER A 117 14.27 -2.39 0.08
CA SER A 117 13.81 -3.59 0.81
C SER A 117 14.49 -3.68 2.19
N GLU A 118 15.81 -3.55 2.24
CA GLU A 118 16.58 -3.58 3.48
C GLU A 118 16.30 -2.38 4.40
N SER A 119 16.06 -1.20 3.83
CA SER A 119 15.63 -0.02 4.60
C SER A 119 14.32 -0.27 5.33
N LEU A 120 13.29 -0.76 4.61
CA LEU A 120 11.98 -1.06 5.19
C LEU A 120 12.03 -2.04 6.38
N ASN A 121 12.92 -3.03 6.32
CA ASN A 121 13.03 -4.04 7.37
C ASN A 121 13.79 -3.57 8.61
N LYS A 122 14.50 -2.43 8.54
CA LYS A 122 15.18 -1.81 9.70
C LYS A 122 14.25 -0.96 10.56
N HIS A 123 12.99 -0.81 10.17
CA HIS A 123 12.02 0.04 10.85
C HIS A 123 10.81 -0.79 11.29
N GLU A 124 10.32 -0.51 12.49
CA GLU A 124 9.12 -1.14 13.01
C GLU A 124 7.87 -0.56 12.32
N ASN A 125 6.80 -1.35 12.25
CA ASN A 125 5.48 -0.91 11.76
C ASN A 125 5.47 -0.30 10.34
N THR A 126 6.39 -0.74 9.47
CA THR A 126 6.40 -0.33 8.07
C THR A 126 5.24 -0.93 7.28
N LEU A 127 4.93 -0.26 6.16
CA LEU A 127 3.97 -0.73 5.17
C LEU A 127 4.69 -1.37 4.01
N THR A 128 4.11 -2.45 3.50
CA THR A 128 4.41 -2.93 2.15
C THR A 128 3.40 -2.31 1.20
N LEU A 129 3.86 -1.69 0.10
CA LEU A 129 3.00 -1.05 -0.88
C LEU A 129 3.07 -1.79 -2.23
N ALA A 130 1.99 -1.69 -3.00
CA ALA A 130 1.96 -2.15 -4.38
C ALA A 130 1.02 -1.32 -5.24
N THR A 131 1.26 -1.29 -6.55
CA THR A 131 0.17 -1.05 -7.51
C THR A 131 -0.37 -2.39 -7.97
N LEU A 132 -1.69 -2.48 -8.09
CA LEU A 132 -2.39 -3.60 -8.70
C LEU A 132 -3.18 -3.08 -9.89
N ARG A 133 -2.80 -3.52 -11.09
CA ARG A 133 -3.56 -3.34 -12.32
C ARG A 133 -4.25 -4.65 -12.65
N ILE A 134 -5.58 -4.67 -12.65
CA ILE A 134 -6.38 -5.79 -13.16
C ILE A 134 -6.88 -5.38 -14.53
N PHE A 135 -6.62 -6.21 -15.53
CA PHE A 135 -7.04 -5.91 -16.89
C PHE A 135 -8.56 -5.85 -17.01
N SER A 136 -9.03 -5.12 -18.02
CA SER A 136 -10.45 -5.06 -18.39
C SER A 136 -11.13 -6.43 -18.32
N ASN A 137 -12.22 -6.53 -17.55
CA ASN A 137 -13.01 -7.74 -17.32
C ASN A 137 -12.25 -8.97 -16.75
N GLU A 138 -11.03 -8.79 -16.23
CA GLU A 138 -10.23 -9.86 -15.63
C GLU A 138 -10.37 -9.94 -14.10
N LEU A 139 -9.84 -11.03 -13.52
CA LEU A 139 -9.94 -11.37 -12.10
C LEU A 139 -8.58 -11.36 -11.38
N GLY A 140 -8.50 -10.59 -10.30
CA GLY A 140 -7.58 -10.85 -9.21
C GLY A 140 -8.08 -12.05 -8.40
N GLN A 141 -7.36 -13.18 -8.51
CA GLN A 141 -7.80 -14.48 -7.96
C GLN A 141 -8.17 -14.39 -6.47
N PRO A 142 -9.13 -15.21 -5.97
CA PRO A 142 -9.43 -15.26 -4.55
C PRO A 142 -8.20 -15.60 -3.72
N HIS A 143 -7.93 -14.82 -2.67
CA HIS A 143 -6.80 -15.03 -1.76
C HIS A 143 -7.06 -14.43 -0.38
N PHE A 144 -6.13 -14.69 0.55
CA PHE A 144 -6.00 -13.98 1.82
C PHE A 144 -4.52 -13.85 2.21
N HIS A 145 -4.27 -13.02 3.23
CA HIS A 145 -2.94 -12.80 3.79
C HIS A 145 -2.86 -13.33 5.21
N PHE A 146 -1.76 -14.03 5.53
CA PHE A 146 -1.53 -14.59 6.87
C PHE A 146 -1.03 -13.54 7.87
N ASN A 147 -0.36 -12.50 7.39
CA ASN A 147 0.44 -11.61 8.23
C ASN A 147 0.18 -10.11 8.01
N ALA A 148 -0.86 -9.74 7.25
CA ALA A 148 -1.14 -8.34 6.97
C ALA A 148 -2.64 -8.08 6.78
N ASN A 149 -3.11 -6.95 7.31
CA ASN A 149 -4.31 -6.31 6.79
C ASN A 149 -3.96 -5.71 5.42
N GLU A 150 -4.94 -5.65 4.53
CA GLU A 150 -4.81 -5.02 3.22
C GLU A 150 -5.78 -3.84 3.13
N MET A 151 -5.28 -2.73 2.61
CA MET A 151 -6.07 -1.56 2.26
C MET A 151 -5.81 -1.20 0.81
N GLY A 152 -6.85 -0.83 0.06
CA GLY A 152 -6.72 -0.42 -1.33
C GLY A 152 -7.43 0.89 -1.60
N TYR A 153 -6.87 1.71 -2.49
CA TYR A 153 -7.49 2.92 -3.03
C TYR A 153 -7.58 2.81 -4.54
N VAL A 154 -8.77 3.04 -5.11
CA VAL A 154 -8.99 2.97 -6.56
C VAL A 154 -8.54 4.26 -7.24
N ILE A 155 -7.55 4.14 -8.12
CA ILE A 155 -6.95 5.26 -8.87
C ILE A 155 -7.70 5.51 -10.18
N SER A 156 -8.02 4.44 -10.92
CA SER A 156 -8.74 4.49 -12.19
C SER A 156 -9.50 3.19 -12.41
N GLY A 157 -10.48 3.21 -13.30
CA GLY A 157 -11.30 2.05 -13.57
C GLY A 157 -12.40 1.82 -12.54
N CYS A 158 -13.00 0.65 -12.65
CA CYS A 158 -14.09 0.21 -11.81
C CYS A 158 -14.01 -1.31 -11.62
N GLY A 159 -14.51 -1.77 -10.48
CA GLY A 159 -14.37 -3.16 -10.09
C GLY A 159 -15.52 -3.66 -9.27
N GLN A 160 -15.44 -4.94 -8.95
CA GLN A 160 -16.25 -5.57 -7.93
C GLN A 160 -15.34 -6.33 -6.98
N VAL A 161 -15.60 -6.14 -5.69
CA VAL A 161 -14.94 -6.84 -4.61
C VAL A 161 -15.92 -7.83 -4.01
N GLY A 162 -15.40 -8.98 -3.56
CA GLY A 162 -16.18 -9.90 -2.73
C GLY A 162 -15.39 -10.37 -1.53
N VAL A 163 -16.06 -10.45 -0.38
CA VAL A 163 -15.54 -11.05 0.85
C VAL A 163 -16.25 -12.38 1.11
N ILE A 164 -15.45 -13.41 1.33
CA ILE A 164 -15.88 -14.80 1.54
C ILE A 164 -15.73 -15.10 3.03
N THR A 165 -16.85 -15.41 3.69
CA THR A 165 -16.86 -15.85 5.10
C THR A 165 -17.28 -17.31 5.19
N SER A 166 -17.19 -17.88 6.40
CA SER A 166 -17.66 -19.25 6.68
C SER A 166 -19.13 -19.50 6.36
N SER A 167 -19.94 -18.44 6.21
CA SER A 167 -21.35 -18.53 5.80
C SER A 167 -21.59 -18.40 4.29
N GLY A 168 -20.52 -18.27 3.48
CA GLY A 168 -20.56 -18.01 2.03
C GLY A 168 -20.02 -16.61 1.68
N ALA A 169 -20.05 -16.25 0.38
CA ALA A 169 -19.76 -14.87 -0.04
C ALA A 169 -20.79 -13.94 0.61
N THR A 170 -20.37 -13.19 1.62
CA THR A 170 -21.31 -12.47 2.50
C THR A 170 -21.60 -11.07 1.98
N ALA A 171 -20.68 -10.51 1.18
CA ALA A 171 -20.85 -9.23 0.52
C ALA A 171 -20.06 -9.21 -0.79
N SER A 172 -20.74 -8.84 -1.88
CA SER A 172 -20.14 -8.40 -3.13
C SER A 172 -20.62 -6.98 -3.42
N PHE A 173 -19.69 -6.07 -3.68
CA PHE A 173 -20.00 -4.66 -3.91
C PHE A 173 -19.09 -4.10 -5.00
N ASN A 174 -19.63 -3.14 -5.74
CA ASN A 174 -18.88 -2.46 -6.78
C ASN A 174 -18.01 -1.36 -6.15
N ILE A 175 -16.86 -1.12 -6.77
CA ILE A 175 -15.91 -0.08 -6.39
C ILE A 175 -15.56 0.76 -7.63
N GLY A 176 -15.26 2.03 -7.44
CA GLY A 176 -14.83 2.96 -8.47
C GLY A 176 -13.81 3.96 -7.93
N ILE A 177 -13.39 4.89 -8.79
CA ILE A 177 -12.37 5.90 -8.48
C ILE A 177 -12.68 6.61 -7.17
N GLY A 178 -11.70 6.65 -6.27
CA GLY A 178 -11.84 7.28 -4.95
C GLY A 178 -12.32 6.36 -3.83
N ASP A 179 -12.84 5.17 -4.16
CA ASP A 179 -13.25 4.20 -3.14
C ASP A 179 -12.04 3.58 -2.45
N VAL A 180 -12.23 3.30 -1.15
CA VAL A 180 -11.25 2.61 -0.30
C VAL A 180 -11.81 1.25 0.11
N ILE A 181 -10.98 0.22 0.00
CA ILE A 181 -11.28 -1.13 0.48
C ILE A 181 -10.36 -1.50 1.63
N PHE A 182 -10.85 -2.33 2.55
CA PHE A 182 -10.07 -2.83 3.67
C PHE A 182 -10.42 -4.29 3.95
N PHE A 183 -9.40 -5.13 4.03
CA PHE A 183 -9.49 -6.54 4.39
C PHE A 183 -8.65 -6.82 5.63
N PRO A 184 -9.27 -7.19 6.76
CA PRO A 184 -8.53 -7.67 7.91
C PRO A 184 -7.67 -8.89 7.58
N VAL A 185 -6.58 -9.11 8.34
CA VAL A 185 -5.75 -10.34 8.27
C VAL A 185 -6.64 -11.59 8.21
N GLY A 186 -6.33 -12.51 7.30
CA GLY A 186 -7.07 -13.77 7.14
C GLY A 186 -8.41 -13.66 6.40
N THR A 187 -8.82 -12.47 5.96
CA THR A 187 -10.07 -12.30 5.21
C THR A 187 -9.90 -12.82 3.79
N GLN A 188 -10.63 -13.89 3.44
CA GLN A 188 -10.69 -14.40 2.07
C GLN A 188 -11.48 -13.42 1.20
N HIS A 189 -10.87 -12.92 0.13
CA HIS A 189 -11.49 -11.94 -0.74
C HIS A 189 -11.04 -12.10 -2.21
N TYR A 190 -11.72 -11.39 -3.12
CA TYR A 190 -11.32 -11.26 -4.52
C TYR A 190 -11.60 -9.82 -5.01
N ILE A 191 -10.90 -9.43 -6.08
CA ILE A 191 -11.11 -8.15 -6.77
C ILE A 191 -11.18 -8.47 -8.27
N LYS A 192 -12.19 -7.98 -8.99
CA LYS A 192 -12.27 -8.10 -10.45
C LYS A 192 -12.55 -6.76 -11.10
N SER A 193 -12.04 -6.54 -12.30
CA SER A 193 -12.52 -5.45 -13.15
C SER A 193 -13.91 -5.79 -13.67
N ILE A 194 -14.77 -4.78 -13.80
CA ILE A 194 -16.13 -4.92 -14.35
C ILE A 194 -16.46 -3.90 -15.45
N CYS A 195 -15.47 -3.11 -15.89
CA CYS A 195 -15.58 -2.19 -17.02
C CYS A 195 -14.61 -2.55 -18.12
N ASP A 196 -14.79 -1.86 -19.25
CA ASP A 196 -13.98 -2.01 -20.45
C ASP A 196 -12.55 -1.46 -20.29
N GLU A 197 -12.25 -0.74 -19.20
CA GLU A 197 -10.91 -0.26 -18.85
C GLU A 197 -10.26 -1.05 -17.71
N ASP A 198 -8.93 -0.96 -17.63
CA ASP A 198 -8.17 -1.57 -16.54
C ASP A 198 -8.53 -0.93 -15.19
N LEU A 199 -8.72 -1.76 -14.17
CA LEU A 199 -8.85 -1.33 -12.79
C LEU A 199 -7.46 -1.17 -12.18
N LEU A 200 -7.13 0.03 -11.71
CA LEU A 200 -5.86 0.33 -11.04
C LEU A 200 -6.08 0.70 -9.59
N LEU A 201 -5.44 -0.02 -8.68
CA LEU A 201 -5.41 0.26 -7.25
C LEU A 201 -4.00 0.54 -6.77
N ILE A 202 -3.89 1.37 -5.74
CA ILE A 202 -2.74 1.37 -4.82
C ILE A 202 -3.13 0.56 -3.60
N LEU A 203 -2.29 -0.40 -3.23
CA LEU A 203 -2.50 -1.31 -2.11
C LEU A 203 -1.45 -1.06 -1.03
N ALA A 204 -1.88 -1.13 0.22
CA ALA A 204 -1.04 -1.04 1.40
C ALA A 204 -1.31 -2.24 2.31
N TYR A 205 -0.23 -2.87 2.76
CA TYR A 205 -0.26 -4.05 3.63
C TYR A 205 0.43 -3.74 4.94
N SER A 206 -0.22 -4.06 6.06
CA SER A 206 0.29 -3.80 7.41
C SER A 206 1.36 -4.82 7.86
N THR A 207 2.43 -4.96 7.06
CA THR A 207 3.58 -5.83 7.37
C THR A 207 4.90 -5.17 6.94
N GLY A 208 5.86 -5.15 7.87
CA GLY A 208 7.27 -4.85 7.61
C GLY A 208 8.13 -6.07 7.25
N ASN A 209 7.53 -7.25 7.26
CA ASN A 209 8.12 -8.50 6.78
C ASN A 209 7.56 -8.87 5.39
N GLN A 210 8.14 -9.87 4.73
CA GLN A 210 7.66 -10.36 3.44
C GLN A 210 6.18 -10.76 3.55
N LEU A 211 5.35 -10.25 2.64
CA LEU A 211 3.92 -10.55 2.60
C LEU A 211 3.69 -12.05 2.35
N GLU A 212 2.86 -12.66 3.18
CA GLU A 212 2.51 -14.08 3.10
C GLU A 212 1.07 -14.22 2.60
N THR A 213 0.93 -14.56 1.32
CA THR A 213 -0.37 -14.69 0.64
C THR A 213 -0.66 -16.15 0.31
N LEU A 214 -1.87 -16.62 0.59
CA LEU A 214 -2.37 -17.89 0.07
C LEU A 214 -3.46 -17.65 -0.97
N ARG A 215 -3.25 -18.11 -2.20
CA ARG A 215 -4.24 -17.99 -3.29
C ARG A 215 -5.03 -19.27 -3.43
N MET A 216 -6.24 -19.16 -3.96
CA MET A 216 -7.10 -20.31 -4.22
C MET A 216 -6.43 -21.36 -5.10
N ASN A 217 -5.73 -20.92 -6.13
CA ASN A 217 -5.01 -21.84 -6.99
C ASN A 217 -3.92 -22.63 -6.24
N ASP A 218 -3.27 -22.01 -5.26
CA ASP A 218 -2.17 -22.64 -4.51
C ASP A 218 -2.69 -23.78 -3.63
N TYR A 219 -3.74 -23.53 -2.83
CA TYR A 219 -4.27 -24.57 -1.93
C TYR A 219 -5.06 -25.66 -2.66
N PHE A 220 -5.68 -25.36 -3.81
CA PHE A 220 -6.27 -26.42 -4.67
C PHE A 220 -5.17 -27.35 -5.19
N HIS A 221 -4.04 -26.82 -5.66
CA HIS A 221 -2.92 -27.66 -6.14
C HIS A 221 -2.14 -28.36 -5.02
N ALA A 222 -2.17 -27.81 -3.80
CA ALA A 222 -1.56 -28.43 -2.63
C ALA A 222 -2.44 -29.52 -1.99
N THR A 223 -3.71 -29.61 -2.37
CA THR A 223 -4.64 -30.63 -1.85
C THR A 223 -4.68 -31.82 -2.79
N ALA A 224 -4.52 -33.03 -2.27
CA ALA A 224 -4.57 -34.24 -3.09
C ALA A 224 -5.92 -34.39 -3.80
N ASP A 225 -5.90 -34.72 -5.09
CA ASP A 225 -7.11 -34.78 -5.93
C ASP A 225 -8.23 -35.67 -5.33
N HIS A 226 -7.89 -36.77 -4.66
CA HIS A 226 -8.88 -37.66 -4.05
C HIS A 226 -9.61 -37.02 -2.84
N ILE A 227 -8.94 -36.11 -2.13
CA ILE A 227 -9.56 -35.32 -1.06
C ILE A 227 -10.51 -34.29 -1.66
N LEU A 228 -10.09 -33.60 -2.73
CA LEU A 228 -10.95 -32.66 -3.45
C LEU A 228 -12.18 -33.36 -4.05
N ALA A 229 -11.99 -34.54 -4.64
CA ALA A 229 -13.07 -35.39 -5.14
C ALA A 229 -14.11 -35.71 -4.07
N GLN A 230 -13.65 -36.05 -2.86
CA GLN A 230 -14.52 -36.31 -1.72
C GLN A 230 -15.24 -35.04 -1.23
N LEU A 231 -14.55 -33.89 -1.18
CA LEU A 231 -15.12 -32.61 -0.72
C LEU A 231 -16.19 -32.06 -1.66
N PHE A 232 -15.98 -32.18 -2.98
CA PHE A 232 -16.84 -31.57 -4.00
C PHE A 232 -17.77 -32.57 -4.68
N PHE A 233 -17.75 -33.85 -4.28
CA PHE A 233 -18.53 -34.93 -4.89
C PHE A 233 -18.30 -35.04 -6.42
N LYS A 234 -17.02 -35.09 -6.80
CA LYS A 234 -16.54 -35.07 -8.20
C LYS A 234 -15.59 -36.22 -8.50
N GLU A 235 -15.40 -36.57 -9.77
CA GLU A 235 -14.36 -37.55 -10.15
C GLU A 235 -12.97 -36.94 -9.96
N GLN A 236 -12.01 -37.76 -9.48
CA GLN A 236 -10.64 -37.32 -9.23
C GLN A 236 -9.98 -36.71 -10.48
N ASP A 237 -10.22 -37.28 -11.65
CA ASP A 237 -9.65 -36.81 -12.90
C ASP A 237 -10.16 -35.44 -13.34
N GLU A 238 -11.30 -34.96 -12.81
CA GLU A 238 -11.78 -33.61 -13.10
C GLU A 238 -10.84 -32.53 -12.54
N PHE A 239 -10.14 -32.79 -11.42
CA PHE A 239 -9.21 -31.83 -10.82
C PHE A 239 -7.92 -31.64 -11.63
N LYS A 240 -7.61 -32.56 -12.55
CA LYS A 240 -6.50 -32.40 -13.50
C LYS A 240 -6.77 -31.34 -14.58
N LYS A 241 -8.00 -30.83 -14.67
CA LYS A 241 -8.40 -29.75 -15.59
C LYS A 241 -8.00 -28.36 -15.09
N PHE A 242 -7.65 -28.21 -13.82
CA PHE A 242 -7.12 -26.94 -13.32
C PHE A 242 -5.74 -26.68 -13.96
N PRO A 243 -5.49 -25.48 -14.52
CA PRO A 243 -4.19 -25.14 -15.06
C PRO A 243 -3.13 -25.22 -13.95
N LYS A 244 -1.99 -25.86 -14.25
CA LYS A 244 -0.87 -25.92 -13.30
C LYS A 244 -0.49 -24.50 -12.88
N ALA A 245 -0.23 -24.31 -11.58
CA ALA A 245 0.25 -23.04 -11.06
C ALA A 245 1.45 -22.52 -11.89
N SER A 246 1.35 -21.27 -12.35
CA SER A 246 2.49 -20.56 -12.92
C SER A 246 3.56 -20.40 -11.83
N LYS A 247 4.74 -20.97 -12.06
CA LYS A 247 5.90 -20.80 -11.17
C LYS A 247 6.41 -19.37 -11.18
#